data_AF-A0A4V6NQH6-F1
#
_entry.id   AF-A0A4V6NQH6-F1
#
_cell.length_a   1.000
_cell.length_b   1.000
_cell.length_c   1.000
_cell.angle_alpha   90.00
_cell.angle_beta   90.00
_cell.angle_gamma   90.00
#
_symmetry.space_group_name_H-M   'P 1'
#
loop_
_entity.id
_entity.type
_entity.pdbx_description
1 polymer ?
#
loop_
_entity_poly.entity_id
_entity_poly.type
_entity_poly.pdbx_seq_one_letter_code
_entity_poly.pdbx_strand_id
1 'polypeptide(L)' 'MDWITTVTFDQIALSVIALALLRAGAVALLPDHIAGPGGWLVNTGSE' A
#
# COMPACT_ATOMS: atom_id res chain seq x y z
N MET A 1 -4.37 -27.55 -10.79
CA MET A 1 -3.35 -26.49 -10.54
C MET A 1 -3.31 -25.57 -11.77
N ASP A 2 -4.44 -24.90 -12.05
CA ASP A 2 -4.62 -24.05 -13.26
C ASP A 2 -5.02 -22.61 -12.92
N TRP A 3 -5.25 -22.30 -11.63
CA TRP A 3 -5.76 -21.01 -11.21
C TRP A 3 -4.70 -19.89 -11.27
N ILE A 4 -3.42 -20.23 -11.08
CA ILE A 4 -2.34 -19.25 -11.00
C ILE A 4 -1.94 -18.68 -12.39
N THR A 5 -2.36 -19.32 -13.48
CA THR A 5 -1.82 -19.03 -14.83
C THR A 5 -2.49 -17.86 -15.56
N THR A 6 -3.63 -17.34 -15.07
CA THR A 6 -4.35 -16.23 -15.72
C THR A 6 -4.39 -14.97 -14.86
N VAL A 7 -3.27 -14.63 -14.22
CA VAL A 7 -3.08 -13.27 -13.72
C VAL A 7 -2.41 -12.46 -14.82
N THR A 8 -3.17 -11.59 -15.47
CA THR A 8 -2.65 -10.71 -16.52
C THR A 8 -1.72 -9.66 -15.91
N PHE A 9 -0.73 -9.19 -16.67
CA PHE A 9 0.20 -8.16 -16.20
C PHE A 9 -0.53 -6.90 -15.71
N ASP A 10 -1.61 -6.52 -16.39
CA ASP A 10 -2.46 -5.39 -16.02
C ASP A 10 -3.10 -5.57 -14.64
N GLN A 11 -3.59 -6.77 -14.31
CA GLN A 11 -4.13 -7.06 -12.97
C GLN A 11 -3.07 -6.94 -11.88
N ILE A 12 -1.82 -7.34 -12.17
CA ILE A 12 -0.71 -7.17 -11.23
C ILE A 12 -0.41 -5.68 -11.05
N ALA A 13 -0.29 -4.94 -12.14
CA ALA A 13 -0.04 -3.50 -12.12
C ALA A 13 -1.14 -2.75 -11.35
N LEU A 14 -2.41 -3.03 -11.62
CA LEU A 14 -3.54 -2.46 -10.90
C LEU A 14 -3.53 -2.81 -9.42
N SER A 15 -3.18 -4.04 -9.05
CA SER A 15 -3.09 -4.46 -7.64
C SER A 15 -1.97 -3.71 -6.90
N VAL A 16 -0.82 -3.52 -7.55
CA VAL A 16 0.29 -2.74 -6.99
C VAL A 16 -0.09 -1.27 -6.86
N ILE A 17 -0.73 -0.68 -7.86
CA ILE A 17 -1.22 0.70 -7.83
C ILE A 17 -2.27 0.88 -6.73
N ALA A 18 -3.23 -0.03 -6.63
CA ALA A 18 -4.25 -0.02 -5.59
C ALA A 18 -3.64 -0.10 -4.19
N LEU A 19 -2.62 -0.95 -4.01
CA LEU A 19 -1.91 -1.05 -2.74
C LEU A 19 -1.13 0.23 -2.41
N ALA A 20 -0.46 0.83 -3.39
CA ALA A 20 0.26 2.09 -3.22
C ALA A 20 -0.68 3.23 -2.84
N LEU A 21 -1.85 3.31 -3.49
CA LEU A 21 -2.90 4.27 -3.17
C LEU A 21 -3.51 4.02 -1.79
N LEU A 22 -3.72 2.76 -1.41
CA LEU A 22 -4.19 2.41 -0.07
C LEU A 22 -3.19 2.84 0.99
N ARG A 23 -1.88 2.61 0.77
CA ARG A 23 -0.82 3.08 1.65
C ARG A 23 -0.80 4.61 1.73
N ALA A 24 -0.87 5.31 0.60
CA ALA A 24 -0.86 6.76 0.56
C ALA A 24 -2.10 7.37 1.24
N GLY A 25 -3.27 6.77 1.00
CA GLY A 25 -4.53 7.12 1.66
C GLY A 25 -4.46 6.85 3.16
N ALA A 26 -3.89 5.72 3.59
CA ALA A 26 -3.71 5.42 4.99
C ALA A 26 -2.82 6.45 5.69
N VAL A 27 -1.71 6.86 5.07
CA VAL A 27 -0.84 7.93 5.58
C VAL A 27 -1.57 9.27 5.66
N ALA A 28 -2.40 9.60 4.66
CA ALA A 28 -3.09 10.90 4.61
C ALA A 28 -4.34 10.98 5.50
N LEU A 29 -5.04 9.87 5.72
CA LEU A 29 -6.28 9.82 6.50
C LEU A 29 -6.07 9.37 7.95
N LEU A 30 -5.07 8.54 8.23
CA LEU A 30 -4.84 8.10 9.61
C LEU A 30 -4.05 9.16 10.38
N PRO A 31 -4.31 9.29 11.69
CA PRO A 31 -3.55 10.16 12.56
C PRO A 31 -2.03 9.88 12.47
N ASP A 32 -1.21 10.93 12.57
CA ASP A 32 0.26 10.84 12.50
C ASP A 32 0.88 9.83 13.47
N HIS A 33 0.26 9.59 14.63
CA HIS A 33 0.74 8.57 15.59
C HIS A 33 0.58 7.12 15.08
N ILE A 34 -0.24 6.90 14.05
CA ILE A 34 -0.48 5.59 13.42
C ILE A 34 0.26 5.50 12.06
N ALA A 35 0.17 6.55 11.23
CA ALA A 35 0.69 6.54 9.86
C ALA A 35 1.38 7.86 9.44
N GLY A 36 2.25 8.40 10.30
CA GLY A 36 3.06 9.59 10.04
C GLY A 36 4.54 9.42 10.43
N PRO A 37 5.30 10.52 10.61
CA PRO A 37 6.69 10.47 11.05
C PRO A 37 6.79 9.88 12.46
N GLY A 38 7.34 8.67 12.59
CA GLY A 38 7.33 7.93 13.86
C GLY A 38 6.04 7.16 14.15
N GLY A 39 5.16 6.97 13.16
CA GLY A 39 3.93 6.18 13.29
C GLY A 39 4.18 4.68 13.47
N TRP A 40 3.32 4.00 14.24
CA TRP A 40 3.46 2.57 14.57
C TRP A 40 3.19 1.63 13.39
N LEU A 41 2.30 2.00 12.46
CA LEU A 41 1.81 1.15 11.38
C LEU A 41 2.52 1.45 10.04
N VAL A 42 2.71 2.73 9.72
CA VAL A 42 3.51 3.17 8.56
C VAL A 42 4.39 4.34 9.00
N ASN A 43 5.69 4.09 9.16
CA ASN A 43 6.65 5.14 9.46
C ASN A 43 7.07 5.81 8.14
N THR A 44 6.71 7.08 7.98
CA THR A 44 7.13 7.93 6.84
C THR A 44 8.25 8.89 7.20
N GLY A 45 8.79 8.79 8.41
CA GLY A 45 9.96 9.53 8.84
C GLY A 45 11.20 9.01 8.14
N SER A 46 11.97 9.92 7.55
CA SER A 46 13.33 9.62 7.14
C SER A 46 14.20 9.58 8.39
N GLU A 47 14.85 8.44 8.63
CA GLU A 47 16.12 8.43 9.37
C GLU A 47 17.18 9.23 8.61
#